data_AF-A0AAD4F047-F1
#
_entry.id   AF-A0AAD4F047-F1
#
_cell.length_a   1.000
_cell.length_b   1.000
_cell.length_c   1.000
_cell.angle_alpha   90.00
_cell.angle_beta   90.00
_cell.angle_gamma   90.00
#
_symmetry.space_group_name_H-M   'P 1'
#
loop_
_entity.id
_entity.type
_entity.pdbx_description
1 polymer ?
#
loop_
_entity_poly.entity_id
_entity_poly.type
_entity_poly.pdbx_seq_one_letter_code
_entity_poly.pdbx_strand_id
1 'polypeptide(L)'
;MGKGISGHLGRHMLVTASSLRYTPSTLSLIAILANVRDDDDFAKMRTLLRDAEAHLKRLVQTENDPDIFTVQGLLLLRETPTGTSALRAFDKAIEAARNLPSNTTSQPASGDSTAREPRWFYEPACHHNRGLILLQRNRIDEALASFEIAALELDYVASYLELAKLLPRDAPERETCLLKAAQAGNFEACGLYALHWADRAADRALPKEDRVYASTMAWEWAAVEIDPVKRAALELEVGQKLSGI
;
A
#
# COMPACT_ATOMS: atom_id res chain seq x y z
N MET A 1 -7.64 11.84 30.88
CA MET A 1 -9.08 11.76 30.55
C MET A 1 -9.30 12.51 29.24
N GLY A 2 -9.79 11.85 28.18
CA GLY A 2 -9.99 12.50 26.85
C GLY A 2 -9.78 11.61 25.62
N LYS A 3 -9.51 10.31 25.76
CA LYS A 3 -9.43 9.37 24.63
C LYS A 3 -10.60 8.37 24.74
N GLY A 4 -11.61 8.49 23.88
CA GLY A 4 -12.66 7.46 23.80
C GLY A 4 -13.98 7.88 23.16
N ILE A 5 -14.34 9.16 23.18
CA ILE A 5 -15.70 9.59 22.78
C ILE A 5 -15.79 9.82 21.26
N SER A 6 -14.78 10.45 20.64
CA SER A 6 -14.84 10.81 19.21
C SER A 6 -14.78 9.60 18.27
N GLY A 7 -13.99 8.58 18.60
CA GLY A 7 -13.92 7.35 17.79
C GLY A 7 -15.21 6.52 17.86
N HIS A 8 -15.89 6.56 19.01
CA HIS A 8 -17.14 5.83 19.21
C HIS A 8 -18.30 6.50 18.47
N LEU A 9 -18.38 7.84 18.49
CA LEU A 9 -19.42 8.60 17.80
C LEU A 9 -19.34 8.46 16.28
N GLY A 10 -18.14 8.58 15.69
CA GLY A 10 -17.96 8.42 14.24
C GLY A 10 -18.39 7.04 13.75
N ARG A 11 -18.06 5.98 14.52
CA ARG A 11 -18.50 4.62 14.21
C ARG A 11 -20.01 4.46 14.30
N HIS A 12 -20.66 5.03 15.31
CA HIS A 12 -22.12 5.01 15.41
C HIS A 12 -22.78 5.72 14.23
N MET A 13 -22.27 6.89 13.83
CA MET A 13 -22.79 7.61 12.66
C MET A 13 -22.67 6.79 11.38
N LEU A 14 -21.53 6.14 11.14
CA LEU A 14 -21.37 5.25 9.98
C LEU A 14 -22.35 4.08 10.01
N VAL A 15 -22.52 3.43 11.17
CA VAL A 15 -23.47 2.31 11.33
C VAL A 15 -24.90 2.77 11.08
N THR A 16 -25.31 3.91 11.64
CA THR A 16 -26.65 4.47 11.44
C THR A 16 -26.87 4.88 9.97
N ALA A 17 -25.92 5.56 9.34
CA ALA A 17 -26.05 5.93 7.93
C ALA A 17 -26.11 4.70 7.02
N SER A 18 -25.32 3.66 7.31
CA SER A 18 -25.38 2.39 6.58
C SER A 18 -26.70 1.66 6.79
N SER A 19 -27.32 1.72 7.98
CA SER A 19 -28.64 1.11 8.20
C SER A 19 -29.74 1.83 7.43
N LEU A 20 -29.57 3.13 7.18
CA LEU A 20 -30.36 3.94 6.25
C LEU A 20 -29.99 3.75 4.77
N ARG A 21 -29.18 2.73 4.44
CA ARG A 21 -28.74 2.39 3.07
C ARG A 21 -27.90 3.47 2.39
N TYR A 22 -27.20 4.31 3.15
CA TYR A 22 -26.24 5.25 2.56
C TYR A 22 -24.97 4.51 2.11
N THR A 23 -24.78 4.42 0.79
CA THR A 23 -23.71 3.63 0.16
C THR A 23 -22.31 3.97 0.67
N PRO A 24 -21.86 5.24 0.73
CA PRO A 24 -20.51 5.56 1.19
C PRO A 24 -20.22 5.03 2.60
N SER A 25 -21.19 5.12 3.53
CA SER A 25 -21.00 4.57 4.89
C SER A 25 -20.96 3.05 4.91
N THR A 26 -21.75 2.37 4.08
CA THR A 26 -21.62 0.91 3.91
C THR A 26 -20.22 0.55 3.42
N LEU A 27 -19.73 1.23 2.39
CA LEU A 27 -18.40 0.96 1.83
C LEU A 27 -17.28 1.22 2.85
N SER A 28 -17.32 2.33 3.58
CA SER A 28 -16.34 2.62 4.63
C SER A 28 -16.36 1.58 5.75
N LEU A 29 -17.54 1.13 6.21
CA LEU A 29 -17.63 0.09 7.25
C LEU A 29 -17.05 -1.24 6.78
N ILE A 30 -17.31 -1.64 5.55
CA ILE A 30 -16.77 -2.89 5.01
C ILE A 30 -15.26 -2.77 4.73
N ALA A 31 -14.78 -1.62 4.26
CA ALA A 31 -13.35 -1.37 4.12
C ALA A 31 -12.63 -1.45 5.48
N ILE A 32 -13.22 -0.88 6.54
CA ILE A 32 -12.69 -1.03 7.92
C ILE A 32 -12.70 -2.50 8.35
N LEU A 33 -13.78 -3.23 8.07
CA LEU A 33 -13.88 -4.67 8.36
C LEU A 33 -12.79 -5.49 7.67
N ALA A 34 -12.54 -5.24 6.39
CA ALA A 34 -11.52 -5.94 5.61
C ALA A 34 -10.09 -5.72 6.14
N ASN A 35 -9.85 -4.60 6.83
CA ASN A 35 -8.53 -4.25 7.38
C ASN A 35 -8.29 -4.74 8.82
N VAL A 36 -9.26 -5.43 9.44
CA VAL A 36 -9.05 -6.00 10.78
C VAL A 36 -8.09 -7.18 10.69
N ARG A 37 -6.92 -7.03 11.33
CA ARG A 37 -5.83 -8.02 11.29
C ARG A 37 -6.13 -9.26 12.13
N ASP A 38 -6.72 -9.07 13.30
CA ASP A 38 -7.03 -10.15 14.23
C ASP A 38 -8.30 -10.91 13.80
N ASP A 39 -8.24 -12.25 13.81
CA ASP A 39 -9.36 -13.10 13.34
C ASP A 39 -10.56 -13.07 14.28
N ASP A 40 -10.35 -12.98 15.59
CA ASP A 40 -11.42 -12.92 16.57
C ASP A 40 -12.17 -11.59 16.48
N ASP A 41 -11.43 -10.48 16.39
CA ASP A 41 -12.01 -9.15 16.22
C ASP A 41 -12.69 -9.00 14.87
N PHE A 42 -12.16 -9.62 13.81
CA PHE A 42 -12.82 -9.68 12.51
C PHE A 42 -14.16 -10.43 12.62
N ALA A 43 -14.20 -11.60 13.25
CA ALA A 43 -15.42 -12.39 13.42
C ALA A 43 -16.49 -11.65 14.25
N LYS A 44 -16.08 -11.00 15.35
CA LYS A 44 -16.97 -10.16 16.18
C LYS A 44 -17.51 -9.00 15.38
N MET A 45 -16.66 -8.25 14.69
CA MET A 45 -17.07 -7.07 13.96
C MET A 45 -17.92 -7.40 12.74
N ARG A 46 -17.63 -8.51 12.05
CA ARG A 46 -18.47 -9.02 10.97
C ARG A 46 -19.88 -9.32 11.44
N THR A 47 -20.03 -9.90 12.63
CA THR A 47 -21.36 -10.15 13.21
C THR A 47 -22.14 -8.85 13.46
N LEU A 48 -21.46 -7.78 13.89
CA LEU A 48 -22.08 -6.47 14.08
C LEU A 48 -22.43 -5.78 12.75
N LEU A 49 -21.72 -6.09 11.67
CA LEU A 49 -21.84 -5.44 10.36
C LEU A 49 -22.58 -6.28 9.31
N ARG A 50 -23.34 -7.31 9.72
CA ARG A 50 -24.08 -8.20 8.81
C ARG A 50 -25.00 -7.45 7.85
N ASP A 51 -25.67 -6.41 8.31
CA ASP A 51 -26.57 -5.61 7.47
C ASP A 51 -25.83 -4.79 6.41
N ALA A 52 -24.64 -4.29 6.74
CA ALA A 52 -23.76 -3.60 5.80
C ALA A 52 -23.20 -4.60 4.76
N GLU A 53 -22.84 -5.81 5.17
CA GLU A 53 -22.38 -6.87 4.25
C GLU A 53 -23.52 -7.30 3.30
N ALA A 54 -24.74 -7.47 3.82
CA ALA A 54 -25.90 -7.76 3.01
C ALA A 54 -26.23 -6.62 2.04
N HIS A 55 -26.01 -5.37 2.45
CA HIS A 55 -26.15 -4.21 1.57
C HIS A 55 -25.12 -4.24 0.44
N LEU A 56 -23.84 -4.43 0.76
CA LEU A 56 -22.76 -4.55 -0.23
C LEU A 56 -23.06 -5.64 -1.25
N LYS A 57 -23.56 -6.81 -0.82
CA LYS A 57 -23.93 -7.91 -1.73
C LYS A 57 -25.02 -7.49 -2.74
N ARG A 58 -25.98 -6.66 -2.33
CA ARG A 58 -26.99 -6.11 -3.25
C ARG A 58 -26.37 -5.10 -4.21
N LEU A 59 -25.56 -4.16 -3.69
CA LEU A 59 -24.87 -3.15 -4.48
C LEU A 59 -24.02 -3.76 -5.59
N VAL A 60 -23.26 -4.83 -5.29
CA VAL A 60 -22.47 -5.59 -6.29
C VAL A 60 -23.31 -6.15 -7.45
N GLN A 61 -24.58 -6.45 -7.20
CA GLN A 61 -25.51 -7.00 -8.20
C GLN A 61 -26.24 -5.90 -8.99
N THR A 62 -26.44 -4.72 -8.41
CA THR A 62 -27.31 -3.67 -8.97
C THR A 62 -26.55 -2.49 -9.54
N GLU A 63 -25.32 -2.23 -9.08
CA GLU A 63 -24.54 -1.05 -9.43
C GLU A 63 -23.22 -1.43 -10.10
N ASN A 64 -22.76 -0.55 -11.00
CA ASN A 64 -21.49 -0.70 -11.70
C ASN A 64 -20.52 0.40 -11.25
N ASP A 65 -20.15 0.35 -9.97
CA ASP A 65 -19.29 1.33 -9.32
C ASP A 65 -17.94 0.70 -8.93
N PRO A 66 -16.80 1.34 -9.27
CA PRO A 66 -15.48 0.81 -8.94
C PRO A 66 -15.18 0.76 -7.43
N ASP A 67 -15.75 1.65 -6.61
CA ASP A 67 -15.59 1.62 -5.15
C ASP A 67 -16.29 0.38 -4.56
N ILE A 68 -17.48 0.03 -5.07
CA ILE A 68 -18.20 -1.19 -4.67
C ILE A 68 -17.34 -2.44 -4.93
N PHE A 69 -16.80 -2.58 -6.14
CA PHE A 69 -16.00 -3.74 -6.50
C PHE A 69 -14.64 -3.76 -5.78
N THR A 70 -14.03 -2.60 -5.52
CA THR A 70 -12.80 -2.53 -4.73
C THR A 70 -13.03 -3.03 -3.30
N VAL A 71 -14.07 -2.53 -2.63
CA VAL A 71 -14.38 -2.93 -1.25
C VAL A 71 -14.79 -4.40 -1.17
N GLN A 72 -15.51 -4.91 -2.17
CA GLN A 72 -15.77 -6.35 -2.29
C GLN A 72 -14.47 -7.15 -2.40
N GLY A 73 -13.52 -6.71 -3.23
CA GLY A 73 -12.22 -7.35 -3.39
C GLY A 73 -11.42 -7.39 -2.09
N LEU A 74 -11.40 -6.29 -1.34
CA LEU A 74 -10.75 -6.23 -0.02
C LEU A 74 -11.37 -7.22 0.97
N LEU A 75 -12.70 -7.29 1.04
CA LEU A 75 -13.38 -8.25 1.93
C LEU A 75 -13.08 -9.70 1.52
N LEU A 76 -13.13 -10.01 0.22
CA LEU A 76 -12.82 -11.34 -0.30
C LEU A 76 -11.38 -11.76 -0.03
N LEU A 77 -10.42 -10.83 -0.09
CA LEU A 77 -9.03 -11.08 0.23
C LEU A 77 -8.85 -11.40 1.72
N ARG A 78 -9.60 -10.72 2.59
CA ARG A 78 -9.61 -11.00 4.04
C ARG A 78 -10.19 -12.36 4.38
N GLU A 79 -11.16 -12.83 3.61
CA GLU A 79 -11.85 -14.11 3.80
C GLU A 79 -11.13 -15.30 3.15
N THR A 80 -10.55 -15.09 1.97
CA THR A 80 -9.99 -16.15 1.14
C THR A 80 -8.58 -15.80 0.68
N PRO A 81 -7.54 -16.48 1.21
CA PRO A 81 -6.15 -16.18 0.88
C PRO A 81 -5.76 -16.46 -0.58
N THR A 82 -6.56 -17.24 -1.33
CA THR A 82 -6.24 -17.62 -2.72
C THR A 82 -6.33 -16.46 -3.70
N GLY A 83 -7.00 -15.37 -3.32
CA GLY A 83 -7.05 -14.12 -4.07
C GLY A 83 -7.79 -14.18 -5.42
N THR A 84 -8.34 -15.32 -5.86
CA THR A 84 -8.95 -15.43 -7.21
C THR A 84 -10.19 -14.55 -7.34
N SER A 85 -11.09 -14.64 -6.37
CA SER A 85 -12.31 -13.84 -6.35
C SER A 85 -12.01 -12.36 -6.11
N ALA A 86 -11.03 -12.07 -5.26
CA ALA A 86 -10.56 -10.70 -5.02
C ALA A 86 -9.96 -10.06 -6.28
N LEU A 87 -9.10 -10.79 -7.00
CA LEU A 87 -8.51 -10.33 -8.25
C LEU A 87 -9.59 -10.00 -9.29
N ARG A 88 -10.59 -10.87 -9.45
CA ARG A 88 -11.72 -10.61 -10.35
C ARG A 88 -12.50 -9.35 -9.93
N ALA A 89 -12.68 -9.12 -8.63
CA ALA A 89 -13.35 -7.92 -8.15
C ALA A 89 -12.51 -6.66 -8.45
N PHE A 90 -11.19 -6.69 -8.26
CA PHE A 90 -10.32 -5.57 -8.63
C PHE A 90 -10.27 -5.33 -10.14
N ASP A 91 -10.21 -6.38 -10.96
CA ASP A 91 -10.27 -6.24 -12.42
C ASP A 91 -11.61 -5.61 -12.85
N LYS A 92 -12.72 -6.01 -12.21
CA LYS A 92 -14.04 -5.41 -12.45
C LYS A 92 -14.12 -3.95 -12.00
N ALA A 93 -13.44 -3.58 -10.90
CA ALA A 93 -13.33 -2.18 -10.48
C ALA A 93 -12.62 -1.33 -11.55
N ILE A 94 -11.49 -1.81 -12.05
CA ILE A 94 -10.73 -1.13 -13.11
C ILE A 94 -11.57 -1.01 -14.40
N GLU A 95 -12.33 -2.05 -14.75
CA GLU A 95 -13.23 -2.02 -15.89
C GLU A 95 -14.37 -1.01 -15.72
N ALA A 96 -15.03 -0.99 -14.56
CA ALA A 96 -16.09 -0.01 -14.25
C ALA A 96 -15.57 1.43 -14.32
N ALA A 97 -14.33 1.66 -13.88
CA ALA A 97 -13.70 2.97 -13.90
C ALA A 97 -13.38 3.50 -15.31
N ARG A 98 -13.32 2.64 -16.35
CA ARG A 98 -13.09 3.10 -17.74
C ARG A 98 -14.20 4.02 -18.26
N ASN A 99 -15.40 3.88 -17.70
CA ASN A 99 -16.58 4.66 -18.09
C ASN A 99 -16.80 5.89 -17.21
N LEU A 100 -15.96 6.11 -16.19
CA LEU A 100 -16.06 7.32 -15.38
C LEU A 100 -15.64 8.53 -16.22
N PRO A 101 -16.40 9.65 -16.16
CA PRO A 101 -16.01 10.86 -16.84
C PRO A 101 -14.62 11.28 -16.35
N SER A 102 -13.70 11.51 -17.30
CA SER A 102 -12.36 12.04 -17.02
C SER A 102 -12.46 13.52 -16.61
N ASN A 103 -13.06 13.78 -15.44
CA ASN A 103 -13.17 15.11 -14.85
C ASN A 103 -11.96 15.46 -13.98
N THR A 104 -10.94 14.61 -13.95
CA THR A 104 -9.63 14.97 -13.42
C THR A 104 -8.99 15.96 -14.37
N THR A 105 -9.33 17.23 -14.20
CA THR A 105 -8.41 18.34 -14.45
C THR A 105 -7.06 17.89 -13.93
N SER A 106 -6.12 17.65 -14.83
CA SER A 106 -4.71 17.47 -14.52
C SER A 106 -4.14 18.81 -14.01
N GLN A 107 -4.68 19.30 -12.91
CA GLN A 107 -3.99 20.23 -12.05
C GLN A 107 -3.21 19.38 -11.07
N PRO A 108 -1.87 19.43 -11.09
CA PRO A 108 -1.10 18.85 -9.99
C PRO A 108 -1.64 19.44 -8.69
N ALA A 109 -1.84 18.61 -7.68
CA ALA A 109 -2.16 19.07 -6.34
C ALA A 109 -1.17 20.18 -5.99
N SER A 110 -1.68 21.33 -5.57
CA SER A 110 -0.85 22.49 -5.24
C SER A 110 0.11 22.12 -4.09
N GLY A 111 1.35 21.77 -4.46
CA GLY A 111 2.46 21.44 -3.57
C GLY A 111 3.19 20.19 -4.04
N ASP A 112 4.39 20.35 -4.63
CA ASP A 112 5.49 19.41 -4.93
C ASP A 112 5.20 17.95 -5.38
N SER A 113 3.95 17.52 -5.46
CA SER A 113 3.54 16.16 -5.78
C SER A 113 3.06 16.12 -7.22
N THR A 114 3.74 15.30 -8.01
CA THR A 114 3.35 14.96 -9.39
C THR A 114 2.21 13.94 -9.44
N ALA A 115 1.69 13.51 -8.29
CA ALA A 115 0.62 12.53 -8.21
C ALA A 115 -0.71 13.11 -8.71
N ARG A 116 -1.45 12.32 -9.47
CA ARG A 116 -2.80 12.66 -9.92
C ARG A 116 -3.81 12.29 -8.84
N GLU A 117 -4.96 12.96 -8.86
CA GLU A 117 -6.08 12.53 -8.01
C GLU A 117 -6.59 11.13 -8.45
N PRO A 118 -7.01 10.30 -7.47
CA PRO A 118 -7.72 9.07 -7.75
C PRO A 118 -9.00 9.31 -8.56
N ARG A 119 -9.27 8.44 -9.54
CA ARG A 119 -10.51 8.44 -10.34
C ARG A 119 -11.72 7.93 -9.55
N TRP A 120 -11.47 7.09 -8.54
CA TRP A 120 -12.46 6.64 -7.55
C TRP A 120 -11.77 6.53 -6.18
N PHE A 121 -12.56 6.53 -5.10
CA PHE A 121 -12.05 6.72 -3.74
C PHE A 121 -11.04 5.63 -3.33
N TYR A 122 -11.29 4.38 -3.69
CA TYR A 122 -10.42 3.24 -3.37
C TYR A 122 -9.45 2.84 -4.50
N GLU A 123 -9.23 3.67 -5.53
CA GLU A 123 -8.28 3.36 -6.63
C GLU A 123 -6.88 2.94 -6.14
N PRO A 124 -6.24 3.63 -5.18
CA PRO A 124 -4.91 3.27 -4.74
C PRO A 124 -4.86 1.87 -4.09
N ALA A 125 -5.86 1.57 -3.25
CA ALA A 125 -5.99 0.27 -2.60
C ALA A 125 -6.31 -0.85 -3.60
N CYS A 126 -7.10 -0.55 -4.65
CA CYS A 126 -7.40 -1.49 -5.72
C CYS A 126 -6.12 -1.94 -6.44
N HIS A 127 -5.33 -0.98 -6.93
CA HIS A 127 -4.10 -1.26 -7.66
C HIS A 127 -3.05 -1.96 -6.80
N HIS A 128 -2.88 -1.54 -5.55
CA HIS A 128 -1.97 -2.17 -4.59
C HIS A 128 -2.31 -3.65 -4.33
N ASN A 129 -3.56 -3.94 -3.95
CA ASN A 129 -3.96 -5.31 -3.62
C ASN A 129 -4.02 -6.21 -4.85
N ARG A 130 -4.39 -5.67 -6.01
CA ARG A 130 -4.26 -6.36 -7.30
C ARG A 130 -2.80 -6.77 -7.55
N GLY A 131 -1.86 -5.85 -7.37
CA GLY A 131 -0.43 -6.11 -7.51
C GLY A 131 0.07 -7.25 -6.62
N LEU A 132 -0.31 -7.24 -5.34
CA LEU A 132 0.05 -8.31 -4.39
C LEU A 132 -0.45 -9.69 -4.86
N ILE A 133 -1.70 -9.79 -5.29
CA ILE A 133 -2.27 -11.07 -5.75
C ILE A 133 -1.60 -11.54 -7.04
N LEU A 134 -1.26 -10.63 -7.95
CA LEU A 134 -0.57 -10.96 -9.21
C LEU A 134 0.86 -11.43 -8.96
N LEU A 135 1.56 -10.79 -8.03
CA LEU A 135 2.90 -11.18 -7.62
C LEU A 135 2.90 -12.60 -7.03
N GLN A 136 1.94 -12.92 -6.16
CA GLN A 136 1.75 -14.28 -5.63
C GLN A 136 1.47 -15.33 -6.72
N ARG A 137 0.97 -14.91 -7.88
CA ARG A 137 0.69 -15.76 -9.05
C ARG A 137 1.81 -15.73 -10.09
N ASN A 138 2.96 -15.15 -9.76
CA ASN A 138 4.10 -15.00 -10.66
C ASN A 138 3.78 -14.22 -11.95
N ARG A 139 2.77 -13.33 -11.93
CA ARG A 139 2.42 -12.42 -13.03
C ARG A 139 3.12 -11.08 -12.80
N ILE A 140 4.45 -11.10 -12.91
CA ILE A 140 5.33 -10.01 -12.46
C ILE A 140 5.07 -8.71 -13.21
N ASP A 141 4.97 -8.72 -14.54
CA ASP A 141 4.78 -7.51 -15.35
C ASP A 141 3.47 -6.79 -15.00
N GLU A 142 2.40 -7.54 -14.76
CA GLU A 142 1.11 -6.96 -14.38
C GLU A 142 1.09 -6.48 -12.93
N ALA A 143 1.85 -7.14 -12.05
CA ALA A 143 2.03 -6.67 -10.68
C ALA A 143 2.81 -5.35 -10.66
N LEU A 144 3.88 -5.26 -11.45
CA LEU A 144 4.69 -4.05 -11.63
C LEU A 144 3.81 -2.88 -12.09
N ALA A 145 3.05 -3.06 -13.19
CA ALA A 145 2.13 -2.02 -13.68
C ALA A 145 1.09 -1.60 -12.64
N SER A 146 0.59 -2.55 -11.84
CA SER A 146 -0.31 -2.26 -10.72
C SER A 146 0.36 -1.41 -9.64
N PHE A 147 1.60 -1.72 -9.26
CA PHE A 147 2.33 -0.95 -8.26
C PHE A 147 2.80 0.40 -8.77
N GLU A 148 3.15 0.54 -10.06
CA GLU A 148 3.49 1.82 -10.68
C GLU A 148 2.31 2.81 -10.58
N ILE A 149 1.09 2.37 -10.92
CA ILE A 149 -0.11 3.20 -10.77
C ILE A 149 -0.31 3.58 -9.30
N ALA A 150 -0.26 2.61 -8.39
CA ALA A 150 -0.52 2.89 -6.98
C ALA A 150 0.55 3.81 -6.35
N ALA A 151 1.83 3.57 -6.62
CA ALA A 151 2.94 4.31 -6.01
C ALA A 151 3.22 5.62 -6.74
N LEU A 152 3.47 5.59 -8.06
CA LEU A 152 4.01 6.73 -8.80
C LEU A 152 2.90 7.68 -9.27
N GLU A 153 1.73 7.16 -9.67
CA GLU A 153 0.62 8.01 -10.10
C GLU A 153 -0.24 8.50 -8.93
N LEU A 154 -0.41 7.68 -7.89
CA LEU A 154 -1.37 7.92 -6.80
C LEU A 154 -0.73 8.16 -5.42
N ASP A 155 0.60 8.19 -5.34
CA ASP A 155 1.39 8.39 -4.11
C ASP A 155 0.98 7.46 -2.96
N TYR A 156 0.57 6.24 -3.28
CA TYR A 156 0.13 5.27 -2.29
C TYR A 156 1.31 4.64 -1.58
N VAL A 157 1.57 5.16 -0.38
CA VAL A 157 2.71 4.81 0.48
C VAL A 157 2.98 3.30 0.56
N ALA A 158 1.93 2.49 0.76
CA ALA A 158 2.07 1.04 0.91
C ALA A 158 2.63 0.34 -0.34
N SER A 159 2.57 0.96 -1.51
CA SER A 159 3.07 0.37 -2.77
C SER A 159 4.52 0.70 -3.07
N TYR A 160 5.13 1.71 -2.43
CA TYR A 160 6.51 2.08 -2.72
C TYR A 160 7.51 0.95 -2.45
N LEU A 161 7.35 0.24 -1.33
CA LEU A 161 8.22 -0.88 -1.00
C LEU A 161 8.07 -2.02 -2.04
N GLU A 162 6.83 -2.36 -2.39
CA GLU A 162 6.57 -3.45 -3.33
C GLU A 162 7.07 -3.11 -4.74
N LEU A 163 6.92 -1.87 -5.18
CA LEU A 163 7.52 -1.39 -6.42
C LEU A 163 9.05 -1.47 -6.36
N ALA A 164 9.67 -0.98 -5.28
CA ALA A 164 11.13 -1.00 -5.13
C ALA A 164 11.74 -2.41 -5.13
N LYS A 165 11.00 -3.44 -4.68
CA LYS A 165 11.41 -4.84 -4.74
C LYS A 165 11.44 -5.39 -6.17
N LEU A 166 10.61 -4.86 -7.05
CA LEU A 166 10.50 -5.30 -8.46
C LEU A 166 11.40 -4.51 -9.42
N LEU A 167 11.79 -3.30 -9.04
CA LEU A 167 12.66 -2.46 -9.87
C LEU A 167 14.12 -2.96 -9.86
N PRO A 168 14.85 -2.76 -10.98
CA PRO A 168 16.30 -2.97 -11.02
C PRO A 168 17.03 -2.19 -9.92
N ARG A 169 18.13 -2.74 -9.40
CA ARG A 169 18.87 -2.15 -8.27
C ARG A 169 19.43 -0.76 -8.57
N ASP A 170 19.77 -0.53 -9.83
CA ASP A 170 20.36 0.68 -10.40
C ASP A 170 19.33 1.69 -10.93
N ALA A 171 18.03 1.35 -10.91
CA ALA A 171 16.98 2.26 -11.34
C ALA A 171 16.86 3.45 -10.36
N PRO A 172 16.90 4.70 -10.84
CA PRO A 172 16.76 5.89 -9.97
C PRO A 172 15.39 5.94 -9.28
N GLU A 173 14.35 5.39 -9.92
CA GLU A 173 13.02 5.27 -9.35
C GLU A 173 13.02 4.38 -8.10
N ARG A 174 13.89 3.36 -8.05
CA ARG A 174 13.99 2.44 -6.91
C ARG A 174 14.47 3.18 -5.66
N GLU A 175 15.48 4.04 -5.79
CA GLU A 175 16.00 4.86 -4.70
C GLU A 175 14.89 5.74 -4.11
N THR A 176 14.16 6.43 -4.99
CA THR A 176 13.03 7.30 -4.61
C THR A 176 11.95 6.51 -3.88
N CYS A 177 11.59 5.33 -4.39
CA CYS A 177 10.59 4.47 -3.76
C CYS A 177 11.04 3.99 -2.37
N LEU A 178 12.28 3.54 -2.22
CA LEU A 178 12.83 3.12 -0.93
C LEU A 178 12.82 4.26 0.08
N LEU A 179 13.24 5.46 -0.33
CA LEU A 179 13.24 6.64 0.53
C LEU A 179 11.83 7.00 1.00
N LYS A 180 10.85 7.05 0.09
CA LYS A 180 9.46 7.36 0.45
C LYS A 180 8.85 6.31 1.39
N ALA A 181 9.10 5.02 1.14
CA ALA A 181 8.65 3.95 2.03
C ALA A 181 9.32 4.02 3.41
N ALA A 182 10.63 4.32 3.47
CA ALA A 182 11.37 4.46 4.71
C ALA A 182 10.91 5.67 5.53
N GLN A 183 10.69 6.83 4.89
CA GLN A 183 10.13 8.02 5.52
C GLN A 183 8.73 7.80 6.09
N ALA A 184 7.95 6.90 5.49
CA ALA A 184 6.67 6.47 6.02
C ALA A 184 6.75 5.47 7.17
N GLY A 185 7.96 5.16 7.67
CA GLY A 185 8.18 4.26 8.80
C GLY A 185 8.18 2.78 8.44
N ASN A 186 8.42 2.43 7.17
CA ASN A 186 8.59 1.03 6.77
C ASN A 186 10.02 0.56 7.06
N PHE A 187 10.22 -0.23 8.12
CA PHE A 187 11.54 -0.72 8.53
C PHE A 187 12.21 -1.65 7.51
N GLU A 188 11.43 -2.42 6.75
CA GLU A 188 11.98 -3.23 5.65
C GLU A 188 12.57 -2.32 4.56
N ALA A 189 11.88 -1.21 4.24
CA ALA A 189 12.41 -0.22 3.31
C ALA A 189 13.68 0.46 3.86
N CYS A 190 13.73 0.80 5.16
CA CYS A 190 14.96 1.32 5.79
C CYS A 190 16.14 0.35 5.59
N GLY A 191 15.93 -0.95 5.80
CA GLY A 191 16.96 -1.97 5.60
C GLY A 191 17.41 -2.09 4.15
N LEU A 192 16.47 -2.15 3.20
CA LEU A 192 16.80 -2.16 1.77
C LEU A 192 17.51 -0.89 1.30
N TYR A 193 17.18 0.25 1.91
CA TYR A 193 17.82 1.54 1.61
C TYR A 193 19.23 1.62 2.20
N ALA A 194 19.46 1.07 3.41
CA ALA A 194 20.78 0.89 3.97
C ALA A 194 21.69 0.05 3.05
N LEU A 195 21.17 -1.06 2.51
CA LEU A 195 21.90 -1.90 1.57
C LEU A 195 22.15 -1.21 0.22
N HIS A 196 21.23 -0.39 -0.25
CA HIS A 196 21.44 0.44 -1.44
C HIS A 196 22.63 1.40 -1.24
N TRP A 197 22.69 2.08 -0.09
CA TRP A 197 23.82 2.94 0.26
C TRP A 197 25.13 2.16 0.43
N ALA A 198 25.09 0.95 0.99
CA ALA A 198 26.26 0.08 1.09
C ALA A 198 26.79 -0.35 -0.28
N ASP A 199 25.91 -0.70 -1.22
CA ASP A 199 26.27 -1.01 -2.61
C ASP A 199 26.92 0.21 -3.29
N ARG A 200 26.37 1.42 -3.08
CA ARG A 200 26.93 2.66 -3.62
C ARG A 200 28.29 3.00 -3.00
N ALA A 201 28.47 2.78 -1.70
CA ALA A 201 29.77 2.97 -1.05
C ALA A 201 30.84 2.01 -1.60
N ALA A 202 30.44 0.79 -1.98
CA ALA A 202 31.33 -0.22 -2.54
C ALA A 202 31.73 0.05 -4.01
N ASP A 203 31.02 0.95 -4.71
CA ASP A 203 31.30 1.28 -6.10
C ASP A 203 32.59 2.10 -6.24
N ARG A 204 33.65 1.46 -6.73
CA ARG A 204 34.97 2.06 -6.94
C ARG A 204 35.01 3.12 -8.04
N ALA A 205 33.98 3.18 -8.90
CA ALA A 205 33.87 4.23 -9.90
C ALA A 205 33.52 5.60 -9.28
N LEU A 206 32.93 5.61 -8.07
CA LEU A 206 32.56 6.86 -7.40
C LEU A 206 33.75 7.55 -6.71
N PRO A 207 33.76 8.88 -6.63
CA PRO A 207 34.72 9.64 -5.84
C PRO A 207 34.78 9.17 -4.38
N LYS A 208 35.97 9.27 -3.77
CA LYS A 208 36.17 8.83 -2.37
C LYS A 208 35.20 9.51 -1.40
N GLU A 209 34.94 10.80 -1.58
CA GLU A 209 34.04 11.58 -0.73
C GLU A 209 32.60 11.03 -0.80
N ASP A 210 32.11 10.74 -2.00
CA ASP A 210 30.79 10.15 -2.22
C ASP A 210 30.66 8.76 -1.60
N ARG A 211 31.73 7.95 -1.67
CA ARG A 211 31.75 6.61 -1.03
C ARG A 211 31.75 6.71 0.50
N VAL A 212 32.47 7.67 1.07
CA VAL A 212 32.45 7.92 2.52
C VAL A 212 31.05 8.35 2.96
N TYR A 213 30.44 9.30 2.24
CA TYR A 213 29.06 9.72 2.51
C TYR A 213 28.07 8.54 2.41
N ALA A 214 28.16 7.74 1.35
CA ALA A 214 27.32 6.56 1.18
C ALA A 214 27.51 5.53 2.31
N SER A 215 28.75 5.34 2.78
CA SER A 215 29.02 4.46 3.93
C SER A 215 28.36 4.98 5.20
N THR A 216 28.38 6.29 5.45
CA THR A 216 27.68 6.90 6.60
C THR A 216 26.19 6.65 6.50
N MET A 217 25.58 6.93 5.35
CA MET A 217 24.15 6.71 5.13
C MET A 217 23.74 5.24 5.33
N ALA A 218 24.56 4.29 4.88
CA ALA A 218 24.30 2.87 5.05
C ALA A 218 24.16 2.50 6.54
N TRP A 219 25.05 2.98 7.40
CA TRP A 219 24.99 2.72 8.84
C TRP A 219 23.83 3.44 9.52
N GLU A 220 23.58 4.69 9.15
CA GLU A 220 22.46 5.46 9.73
C GLU A 220 21.11 4.79 9.46
N TRP A 221 20.86 4.36 8.22
CA TRP A 221 19.63 3.66 7.87
C TRP A 221 19.53 2.27 8.49
N ALA A 222 20.64 1.55 8.64
CA ALA A 222 20.65 0.26 9.33
C ALA A 222 20.26 0.39 10.82
N ALA A 223 20.73 1.46 11.48
CA ALA A 223 20.45 1.71 12.89
C ALA A 223 18.96 2.00 13.20
N VAL A 224 18.16 2.39 12.19
CA VAL A 224 16.72 2.66 12.34
C VAL A 224 15.91 1.39 12.60
N GLU A 225 16.39 0.21 12.20
CA GLU A 225 15.69 -1.07 12.44
C GLU A 225 15.42 -1.27 13.93
N ILE A 226 14.18 -1.48 14.34
CA ILE A 226 13.79 -1.56 15.75
C ILE A 226 14.08 -2.93 16.35
N ASP A 227 14.00 -3.99 15.54
CA ASP A 227 14.28 -5.34 16.00
C ASP A 227 15.80 -5.53 16.14
N PRO A 228 16.33 -5.76 17.36
CA PRO A 228 17.78 -5.84 17.58
C PRO A 228 18.42 -7.02 16.84
N VAL A 229 17.69 -8.11 16.60
CA VAL A 229 18.21 -9.28 15.87
C VAL A 229 18.33 -8.94 14.39
N LYS A 230 17.30 -8.31 13.81
CA LYS A 230 17.34 -7.87 12.41
C LYS A 230 18.38 -6.77 12.19
N ARG A 231 18.48 -5.83 13.14
CA ARG A 231 19.50 -4.77 13.10
C ARG A 231 20.90 -5.36 13.06
N ALA A 232 21.23 -6.26 13.98
CA ALA A 232 22.56 -6.88 14.02
C ALA A 232 22.87 -7.67 12.72
N ALA A 233 21.89 -8.37 12.15
CA ALA A 233 22.06 -9.05 10.88
C ALA A 233 22.30 -8.07 9.71
N LEU A 234 21.54 -6.97 9.66
CA LEU A 234 21.67 -5.93 8.65
C LEU A 234 23.02 -5.19 8.77
N GLU A 235 23.44 -4.83 9.98
CA GLU A 235 24.73 -4.23 10.28
C GLU A 235 25.89 -5.13 9.84
N LEU A 236 25.77 -6.44 10.06
CA LEU A 236 26.75 -7.41 9.57
C LEU A 236 26.82 -7.42 8.03
N GLU A 237 25.67 -7.42 7.35
CA GLU A 237 25.63 -7.39 5.87
C GLU A 237 26.21 -6.10 5.30
N VAL A 238 25.88 -4.95 5.89
CA VAL A 238 26.48 -3.65 5.56
C VAL A 238 27.99 -3.71 5.76
N GLY A 239 28.47 -4.19 6.92
CA GLY A 239 29.89 -4.34 7.21
C GLY A 239 30.63 -5.23 6.20
N GLN A 240 30.00 -6.33 5.76
CA GLN A 240 30.57 -7.21 4.73
C GLN A 240 30.73 -6.49 3.40
N LYS A 241 29.71 -5.74 2.95
CA LYS A 241 29.77 -4.97 1.70
C LYS A 241 30.86 -3.89 1.74
N LEU A 242 31.04 -3.26 2.91
CA LEU A 242 32.01 -2.17 3.08
C LEU A 242 33.44 -2.67 3.32
N SER A 243 33.64 -3.93 3.71
CA SER A 243 34.96 -4.50 4.02
C SER A 243 35.96 -4.54 2.84
N GLY A 244 35.50 -4.24 1.62
CA GLY A 244 36.32 -4.19 0.39
C GLY A 244 36.64 -2.79 -0.15
N ILE A 245 36.29 -1.72 0.59
CA ILE A 245 36.51 -0.29 0.24
C ILE A 245 37.81 0.21 0.85
#